data_AF-A0A7C6JWT1-F1
#
_entry.id   AF-A0A7C6JWT1-F1
#
_cell.length_a   1.000
_cell.length_b   1.000
_cell.length_c   1.000
_cell.angle_alpha   90.00
_cell.angle_beta   90.00
_cell.angle_gamma   90.00
#
_symmetry.space_group_name_H-M   'P 1'
#
loop_
_entity.id
_entity.type
_entity.pdbx_description
1 polymer ?
#
loop_
_entity_poly.entity_id
_entity_poly.type
_entity_poly.pdbx_seq_one_letter_code
_entity_poly.pdbx_strand_id
1 'polypeptide(L)'
;MTELNVFLFVTNICVLLLCGALMPIVPMLTRKSFLFGVKVPPEAQDTAQAKALKRNYITLTVLGGIIVLAASIWQYIAAPNYTIYAIMFFPLVLVAIQILAFVPNHSKALELKSQLGWNVAEIKYADTKTSFTRGNLSAMPHFWYVISLIIVFVSFVVALVRYPALPDPIPTHWDFNMEPNGWSPKSLGTVLLMPIFSIVMVAIMWLTGVLIEKAKLQIDHEEPAKSFAQHKKYRRLMGHGIGLLTVALVVMFFVIGLQTVFVGFTVPMWLALAIIIVPTIPICVISIRAGQGGTLLKVNTTEITAANNNAIAGNNAMSDDKYWAWGLFYHNPDDPACFVGDRFGGNIGFNYSRLPVKIGVSIGIVALVASYIWIIILFQELI
;
A
#
# COMPACT_ATOMS: atom_id res chain seq x y z
N MET A 1 34.63 -1.98 -6.68
CA MET A 1 33.20 -1.98 -6.29
C MET A 1 33.05 -2.87 -5.09
N THR A 2 32.36 -2.43 -4.04
CA THR A 2 32.09 -3.26 -2.86
C THR A 2 30.94 -4.22 -3.14
N GLU A 3 30.88 -5.36 -2.45
CA GLU A 3 29.73 -6.27 -2.51
C GLU A 3 28.42 -5.57 -2.15
N LEU A 4 28.50 -4.60 -1.23
CA LEU A 4 27.37 -3.74 -0.86
C LEU A 4 26.84 -2.92 -2.05
N ASN A 5 27.71 -2.30 -2.86
CA ASN A 5 27.27 -1.52 -4.03
C ASN A 5 26.58 -2.41 -5.07
N VAL A 6 27.10 -3.62 -5.30
CA VAL A 6 26.48 -4.60 -6.21
C VAL A 6 25.09 -4.99 -5.70
N PHE A 7 24.97 -5.27 -4.41
CA PHE A 7 23.68 -5.63 -3.81
C PHE A 7 22.66 -4.49 -3.90
N LEU A 8 23.06 -3.27 -3.54
CA LEU A 8 22.24 -2.08 -3.66
C LEU A 8 21.78 -1.88 -5.11
N PHE A 9 22.68 -2.08 -6.08
CA PHE A 9 22.34 -1.98 -7.48
C PHE A 9 21.31 -3.03 -7.92
N VAL A 10 21.55 -4.31 -7.61
CA VAL A 10 20.61 -5.39 -7.96
C VAL A 10 19.25 -5.14 -7.33
N THR A 11 19.23 -4.73 -6.06
CA THR A 11 17.99 -4.35 -5.36
C THR A 11 17.27 -3.21 -6.08
N ASN A 12 18.01 -2.16 -6.48
CA ASN A 12 17.43 -1.04 -7.22
C ASN A 12 16.78 -1.51 -8.53
N ILE A 13 17.50 -2.31 -9.31
CA ILE A 13 17.01 -2.83 -10.59
C ILE A 13 15.74 -3.66 -10.39
N CYS A 14 15.69 -4.53 -9.38
CA CYS A 14 14.48 -5.29 -9.06
C CYS A 14 13.29 -4.39 -8.72
N VAL A 15 13.50 -3.35 -7.89
CA VAL A 15 12.46 -2.38 -7.54
C VAL A 15 11.98 -1.61 -8.77
N LEU A 16 12.90 -1.11 -9.59
CA LEU A 16 12.56 -0.33 -10.78
C LEU A 16 11.84 -1.17 -11.84
N LEU A 17 12.25 -2.43 -12.04
CA LEU A 17 11.55 -3.35 -12.94
C LEU A 17 10.14 -3.65 -12.44
N LEU A 18 9.98 -3.91 -11.13
CA LEU A 18 8.67 -4.17 -10.53
C LEU A 18 7.75 -2.95 -10.68
N CYS A 19 8.20 -1.76 -10.27
CA CYS A 19 7.44 -0.53 -10.37
C CYS A 19 7.15 -0.17 -11.84
N GLY A 20 8.16 -0.24 -12.71
CA GLY A 20 8.07 0.07 -14.13
C GLY A 20 7.16 -0.88 -14.90
N ALA A 21 7.01 -2.14 -14.46
CA ALA A 21 6.06 -3.08 -15.04
C ALA A 21 4.62 -2.88 -14.52
N LEU A 22 4.46 -2.55 -13.24
CA LEU A 22 3.14 -2.41 -12.62
C LEU A 22 2.46 -1.07 -12.93
N MET A 23 3.20 0.04 -12.99
CA MET A 23 2.60 1.37 -13.19
C MET A 23 1.86 1.54 -14.53
N PRO A 24 2.36 1.04 -15.68
CA PRO A 24 1.67 1.16 -16.97
C PRO A 24 0.34 0.42 -17.03
N ILE A 25 0.19 -0.69 -16.29
CA ILE A 25 -1.02 -1.52 -16.31
C ILE A 25 -2.14 -1.00 -15.40
N VAL A 26 -1.86 -0.03 -14.51
CA VAL A 26 -2.86 0.48 -13.55
C VAL A 26 -4.18 0.94 -14.22
N PRO A 27 -4.19 1.72 -15.32
CA PRO A 27 -5.44 2.13 -15.98
C PRO A 27 -6.24 0.97 -16.61
N MET A 28 -5.62 -0.20 -16.76
CA MET A 28 -6.31 -1.42 -17.22
C MET A 28 -6.95 -2.18 -16.06
N LEU A 29 -6.45 -1.98 -14.85
CA LEU A 29 -6.95 -2.59 -13.61
C LEU A 29 -8.01 -1.73 -12.91
N THR A 30 -8.05 -0.42 -13.19
CA THR A 30 -9.08 0.49 -12.68
C THR A 30 -10.47 0.12 -13.19
N ARG A 31 -11.49 0.32 -12.36
CA ARG A 31 -12.92 0.11 -12.68
C ARG A 31 -13.29 0.77 -14.00
N LYS A 32 -14.11 0.07 -14.80
CA LYS A 32 -14.64 0.58 -16.08
C LYS A 32 -15.46 1.87 -15.95
N SER A 33 -15.98 2.16 -14.77
CA SER A 33 -16.71 3.40 -14.47
C SER A 33 -15.81 4.65 -14.37
N PHE A 34 -14.48 4.50 -14.47
CA PHE A 34 -13.53 5.61 -14.38
C PHE A 34 -12.56 5.64 -15.55
N LEU A 35 -12.39 6.81 -16.17
CA LEU A 35 -11.35 7.10 -17.15
C LEU A 35 -10.44 8.18 -16.57
N PHE A 36 -9.24 7.80 -16.11
CA PHE A 36 -8.30 8.72 -15.45
C PHE A 36 -8.96 9.55 -14.33
N GLY A 37 -9.74 8.89 -13.46
CA GLY A 37 -10.43 9.53 -12.35
C GLY A 37 -11.72 10.29 -12.72
N VAL A 38 -12.07 10.37 -14.00
CA VAL A 38 -13.35 10.94 -14.47
C VAL A 38 -14.41 9.86 -14.52
N LYS A 39 -15.60 10.12 -13.97
CA LYS A 39 -16.73 9.17 -14.06
C LYS A 39 -17.25 9.09 -15.47
N VAL A 40 -17.28 7.89 -16.04
CA VAL A 40 -17.79 7.62 -17.40
C VAL A 40 -18.66 6.35 -17.41
N PRO A 41 -19.60 6.22 -18.38
CA PRO A 41 -20.30 4.96 -18.61
C PRO A 41 -19.31 3.82 -18.91
N PRO A 42 -19.57 2.57 -18.50
CA PRO A 42 -18.67 1.45 -18.78
C PRO A 42 -18.32 1.29 -20.26
N GLU A 43 -19.25 1.60 -21.17
CA GLU A 43 -19.09 1.53 -22.62
C GLU A 43 -18.12 2.59 -23.15
N ALA A 44 -17.95 3.71 -22.44
CA ALA A 44 -17.03 4.78 -22.83
C ALA A 44 -15.58 4.29 -22.90
N GLN A 45 -15.22 3.26 -22.13
CA GLN A 45 -13.89 2.65 -22.12
C GLN A 45 -13.48 2.05 -23.46
N ASP A 46 -14.47 1.66 -24.28
CA ASP A 46 -14.25 0.98 -25.55
C ASP A 46 -14.13 1.94 -26.75
N THR A 47 -14.39 3.23 -26.53
CA THR A 47 -14.22 4.29 -27.54
C THR A 47 -12.75 4.43 -27.97
N ALA A 48 -12.54 4.84 -29.23
CA ALA A 48 -11.20 5.06 -29.77
C ALA A 48 -10.44 6.14 -29.00
N GLN A 49 -11.15 7.18 -28.54
CA GLN A 49 -10.60 8.29 -27.77
C GLN A 49 -10.13 7.84 -26.39
N ALA A 50 -10.92 7.06 -25.65
CA ALA A 50 -10.52 6.52 -24.35
C ALA A 50 -9.30 5.58 -24.47
N LYS A 51 -9.29 4.71 -25.50
CA LYS A 51 -8.14 3.84 -25.81
C LYS A 51 -6.89 4.64 -26.15
N ALA A 52 -7.01 5.77 -26.85
CA ALA A 52 -5.89 6.65 -27.16
C ALA A 52 -5.27 7.27 -25.91
N LEU A 53 -6.09 7.71 -24.94
CA LEU A 53 -5.59 8.23 -23.65
C LEU A 53 -4.84 7.16 -22.85
N LYS A 54 -5.37 5.92 -22.80
CA LYS A 54 -4.69 4.78 -22.15
C LYS A 54 -3.36 4.48 -22.81
N ARG A 55 -3.32 4.43 -24.14
CA ARG A 55 -2.08 4.20 -24.91
C ARG A 55 -1.06 5.29 -24.63
N ASN A 56 -1.48 6.56 -24.63
CA ASN A 56 -0.61 7.69 -24.31
C ASN A 56 0.02 7.54 -22.91
N TYR A 57 -0.79 7.23 -21.89
CA TYR A 57 -0.28 6.99 -20.54
C TYR A 57 0.71 5.81 -20.48
N ILE A 58 0.36 4.68 -21.12
CA ILE A 58 1.24 3.49 -21.15
C ILE A 58 2.57 3.84 -21.82
N THR A 59 2.55 4.51 -22.97
CA THR A 59 3.77 4.91 -23.67
C THR A 59 4.65 5.81 -22.80
N LEU A 60 4.09 6.85 -22.17
CA LEU A 60 4.85 7.77 -21.33
C LEU A 60 5.46 7.07 -20.10
N THR A 61 4.69 6.21 -19.43
CA THR A 61 5.16 5.49 -18.23
C THR A 61 6.19 4.41 -18.57
N VAL A 62 6.03 3.68 -19.68
CA VAL A 62 7.02 2.69 -20.15
C VAL A 62 8.32 3.39 -20.56
N LEU A 63 8.24 4.45 -21.37
CA LEU A 63 9.43 5.20 -21.79
C LEU A 63 10.15 5.82 -20.58
N GLY A 64 9.40 6.42 -19.66
CA GLY A 64 9.95 6.93 -18.42
C GLY A 64 10.61 5.85 -17.57
N GLY A 65 10.00 4.66 -17.47
CA GLY A 65 10.58 3.49 -16.82
C GLY A 65 11.90 3.06 -17.44
N ILE A 66 11.98 2.98 -18.77
CA ILE A 66 13.19 2.65 -19.51
C ILE A 66 14.29 3.69 -19.26
N ILE A 67 13.95 4.99 -19.28
CA ILE A 67 14.89 6.08 -19.03
C ILE A 67 15.45 6.00 -17.61
N VAL A 68 14.60 5.80 -16.60
CA VAL A 68 15.04 5.67 -15.20
C VAL A 68 15.90 4.41 -15.00
N LEU A 69 15.55 3.31 -15.65
CA LEU A 69 16.35 2.08 -15.63
C LEU A 69 17.74 2.30 -16.26
N ALA A 70 17.81 2.94 -17.42
CA ALA A 70 19.06 3.29 -18.08
C ALA A 70 19.89 4.26 -17.22
N ALA A 71 19.25 5.25 -16.60
CA ALA A 71 19.90 6.16 -15.65
C ALA A 71 20.46 5.43 -14.43
N SER A 72 19.78 4.38 -13.93
CA SER A 72 20.28 3.53 -12.84
C SER A 72 21.48 2.70 -13.24
N ILE A 73 21.48 2.14 -14.44
CA ILE A 73 22.63 1.39 -14.95
C ILE A 73 23.81 2.34 -15.13
N TRP A 74 23.58 3.51 -15.73
CA TRP A 74 24.61 4.53 -15.91
C TRP A 74 25.16 5.05 -14.58
N GLN A 75 24.29 5.37 -13.61
CA GLN A 75 24.70 5.83 -12.27
C GLN A 75 25.60 4.79 -11.60
N TYR A 76 25.24 3.51 -11.66
CA TYR A 76 26.05 2.45 -11.06
C TYR A 76 27.42 2.31 -11.71
N ILE A 77 27.50 2.38 -13.04
CA ILE A 77 28.78 2.30 -13.78
C ILE A 77 29.66 3.52 -13.47
N ALA A 78 29.08 4.72 -13.45
CA ALA A 78 29.82 5.97 -13.29
C ALA A 78 30.21 6.26 -11.83
N ALA A 79 29.34 5.92 -10.88
CA ALA A 79 29.46 6.31 -9.47
C ALA A 79 28.84 5.27 -8.53
N PRO A 80 29.43 4.05 -8.43
CA PRO A 80 28.82 2.93 -7.70
C PRO A 80 28.61 3.18 -6.20
N ASN A 81 29.40 4.07 -5.57
CA ASN A 81 29.23 4.41 -4.16
C ASN A 81 27.92 5.19 -3.89
N TYR A 82 27.36 5.87 -4.91
CA TYR A 82 26.15 6.67 -4.78
C TYR A 82 24.86 5.87 -5.02
N THR A 83 24.95 4.55 -5.15
CA THR A 83 23.82 3.68 -5.53
C THR A 83 22.69 3.67 -4.48
N ILE A 84 23.02 3.92 -3.21
CA ILE A 84 22.00 4.08 -2.16
C ILE A 84 21.02 5.22 -2.48
N TYR A 85 21.51 6.35 -3.01
CA TYR A 85 20.66 7.47 -3.40
C TYR A 85 19.80 7.14 -4.61
N ALA A 86 20.31 6.36 -5.56
CA ALA A 86 19.51 5.90 -6.71
C ALA A 86 18.30 5.07 -6.25
N ILE A 87 18.49 4.15 -5.28
CA ILE A 87 17.39 3.39 -4.68
C ILE A 87 16.35 4.30 -4.01
N MET A 88 16.81 5.34 -3.30
CA MET A 88 15.92 6.25 -2.58
C MET A 88 15.10 7.14 -3.52
N PHE A 89 15.71 7.67 -4.58
CA PHE A 89 15.12 8.74 -5.38
C PHE A 89 14.50 8.27 -6.70
N PHE A 90 15.02 7.23 -7.35
CA PHE A 90 14.49 6.81 -8.65
C PHE A 90 13.06 6.26 -8.61
N PRO A 91 12.62 5.54 -7.55
CA PRO A 91 11.21 5.23 -7.38
C PRO A 91 10.32 6.48 -7.30
N LEU A 92 10.79 7.57 -6.69
CA LEU A 92 10.07 8.84 -6.64
C LEU A 92 9.97 9.49 -8.03
N VAL A 93 11.02 9.38 -8.85
CA VAL A 93 11.00 9.83 -10.25
C VAL A 93 9.96 9.05 -11.06
N LEU A 94 9.84 7.73 -10.86
CA LEU A 94 8.78 6.93 -11.50
C LEU A 94 7.38 7.38 -11.08
N VAL A 95 7.16 7.67 -9.79
CA VAL A 95 5.90 8.23 -9.31
C VAL A 95 5.62 9.59 -9.93
N ALA A 96 6.62 10.46 -10.06
CA ALA A 96 6.48 11.75 -10.72
C ALA A 96 6.10 11.60 -12.20
N ILE A 97 6.75 10.69 -12.93
CA ILE A 97 6.40 10.34 -14.32
C ILE A 97 4.95 9.87 -14.41
N GLN A 98 4.51 9.02 -13.49
CA GLN A 98 3.13 8.54 -13.45
C GLN A 98 2.14 9.69 -13.27
N ILE A 99 2.40 10.63 -12.36
CA ILE A 99 1.54 11.81 -12.16
C ILE A 99 1.54 12.69 -13.42
N LEU A 100 2.71 12.96 -14.01
CA LEU A 100 2.84 13.74 -15.24
C LEU A 100 2.17 13.09 -16.44
N ALA A 101 2.08 11.76 -16.48
CA ALA A 101 1.30 11.04 -17.49
C ALA A 101 -0.21 11.04 -17.15
N PHE A 102 -0.58 10.96 -15.88
CA PHE A 102 -1.97 10.86 -15.44
C PHE A 102 -2.74 12.17 -15.60
N VAL A 103 -2.22 13.28 -15.07
CA VAL A 103 -2.95 14.55 -14.95
C VAL A 103 -3.38 15.12 -16.32
N PRO A 104 -2.53 15.14 -17.37
CA PRO A 104 -2.97 15.60 -18.69
C PRO A 104 -4.05 14.70 -19.32
N ASN A 105 -3.97 13.38 -19.09
CA ASN A 105 -5.00 12.45 -19.59
C ASN A 105 -6.31 12.59 -18.79
N HIS A 106 -6.26 12.94 -17.51
CA HIS A 106 -7.44 13.30 -16.72
C HIS A 106 -8.14 14.54 -17.30
N SER A 107 -7.41 15.62 -17.58
CA SER A 107 -7.98 16.83 -18.18
C SER A 107 -8.64 16.54 -19.54
N LYS A 108 -7.99 15.75 -20.40
CA LYS A 108 -8.58 15.31 -21.68
C LYS A 108 -9.81 14.42 -21.49
N ALA A 109 -9.84 13.58 -20.46
CA ALA A 109 -11.00 12.75 -20.17
C ALA A 109 -12.21 13.60 -19.73
N LEU A 110 -12.01 14.70 -19.01
CA LEU A 110 -13.07 15.67 -18.67
C LEU A 110 -13.62 16.36 -19.92
N GLU A 111 -12.75 16.73 -20.85
CA GLU A 111 -13.15 17.32 -22.13
C GLU A 111 -13.95 16.33 -23.00
N LEU A 112 -13.49 15.08 -23.11
CA LEU A 112 -14.22 14.05 -23.84
C LEU A 112 -15.60 13.77 -23.23
N LYS A 113 -15.69 13.80 -21.89
CA LYS A 113 -16.96 13.62 -21.18
C LYS A 113 -17.99 14.68 -21.59
N SER A 114 -17.58 15.94 -21.68
CA SER A 114 -18.49 17.02 -22.10
C SER A 114 -18.81 16.94 -23.59
N GLN A 115 -17.82 16.67 -24.45
CA GLN A 115 -18.00 16.58 -25.91
C GLN A 115 -18.90 15.43 -26.33
N LEU A 116 -18.74 14.26 -25.71
CA LEU A 116 -19.47 13.04 -26.07
C LEU A 116 -20.76 12.86 -25.25
N GLY A 117 -21.10 13.82 -24.38
CA GLY A 117 -22.31 13.77 -23.56
C GLY A 117 -22.36 12.55 -22.64
N TRP A 118 -21.22 12.12 -22.09
CA TRP A 118 -21.15 10.98 -21.20
C TRP A 118 -21.84 11.28 -19.86
N ASN A 119 -23.12 10.94 -19.80
CA ASN A 119 -23.94 11.05 -18.60
C ASN A 119 -23.84 9.76 -17.79
N VAL A 120 -23.44 9.88 -16.53
CA VAL A 120 -23.41 8.76 -15.58
C VAL A 120 -24.50 9.01 -14.56
N ALA A 121 -25.42 8.04 -14.39
CA ALA A 121 -26.39 8.08 -13.31
C ALA A 121 -25.67 8.28 -11.97
N GLU A 122 -26.24 9.11 -11.10
CA GLU A 122 -25.65 9.47 -9.81
C GLU A 122 -25.33 8.20 -9.00
N ILE A 123 -24.04 7.95 -8.72
CA ILE A 123 -23.63 6.85 -7.82
C ILE A 123 -24.05 7.24 -6.41
N LYS A 124 -25.20 6.74 -5.98
CA LYS A 124 -25.74 6.93 -4.65
C LYS A 124 -24.85 6.22 -3.63
N TYR A 125 -24.17 7.00 -2.80
CA TYR A 125 -23.51 6.46 -1.62
C TYR A 125 -24.58 5.94 -0.66
N ALA A 126 -24.32 4.83 0.04
CA ALA A 126 -25.24 4.45 1.09
C ALA A 126 -25.35 5.58 2.11
N ASP A 127 -26.58 6.03 2.38
CA ASP A 127 -26.80 7.07 3.38
C ASP A 127 -26.50 6.47 4.76
N THR A 128 -25.32 6.81 5.26
CA THR A 128 -24.88 6.43 6.60
C THR A 128 -25.46 7.37 7.67
N LYS A 129 -26.29 8.37 7.30
CA LYS A 129 -26.95 9.28 8.26
C LYS A 129 -28.04 8.62 9.08
N THR A 130 -28.59 7.48 8.68
CA THR A 130 -29.31 6.66 9.65
C THR A 130 -28.28 5.96 10.52
N SER A 131 -28.10 6.48 11.72
CA SER A 131 -27.23 6.01 12.80
C SER A 131 -27.46 4.54 13.24
N PHE A 132 -28.25 3.77 12.49
CA PHE A 132 -28.42 2.33 12.60
C PHE A 132 -27.49 1.51 11.69
N THR A 133 -26.76 2.13 10.74
CA THR A 133 -25.75 1.46 9.90
C THR A 133 -24.34 1.46 10.51
N ARG A 134 -24.21 1.40 11.84
CA ARG A 134 -22.99 0.93 12.54
C ARG A 134 -22.86 -0.61 12.50
N GLY A 135 -23.43 -1.26 11.50
CA GLY A 135 -23.22 -2.69 11.29
C GLY A 135 -21.80 -2.91 10.81
N ASN A 136 -20.92 -3.40 11.70
CA ASN A 136 -19.56 -3.85 11.38
C ASN A 136 -19.52 -4.48 9.98
N LEU A 137 -18.94 -3.75 9.02
CA LEU A 137 -18.80 -4.20 7.63
C LEU A 137 -18.04 -5.53 7.58
N SER A 138 -17.18 -5.79 8.55
CA SER A 138 -16.66 -7.10 8.93
C SER A 138 -16.04 -6.93 10.31
N ALA A 139 -16.24 -7.86 11.24
CA ALA A 139 -15.37 -7.89 12.42
C ALA A 139 -13.94 -8.12 11.92
N MET A 140 -13.07 -7.14 12.14
CA MET A 140 -11.65 -7.31 11.87
C MET A 140 -11.14 -8.55 12.62
N PRO A 141 -10.34 -9.42 11.98
CA PRO A 141 -9.88 -10.66 12.60
C PRO A 141 -8.80 -10.37 13.66
N HIS A 142 -9.24 -9.88 14.82
CA HIS A 142 -8.38 -9.42 15.92
C HIS A 142 -7.44 -10.51 16.45
N PHE A 143 -7.78 -11.79 16.28
CA PHE A 143 -6.95 -12.90 16.73
C PHE A 143 -5.53 -12.88 16.13
N TRP A 144 -5.35 -12.41 14.89
CA TRP A 144 -4.00 -12.27 14.29
C TRP A 144 -3.11 -11.32 15.08
N TYR A 145 -3.70 -10.24 15.60
CA TYR A 145 -3.00 -9.23 16.38
C TYR A 145 -2.71 -9.73 17.79
N VAL A 146 -3.61 -10.52 18.37
CA VAL A 146 -3.35 -11.22 19.64
C VAL A 146 -2.18 -12.19 19.49
N ILE A 147 -2.17 -13.02 18.43
CA ILE A 147 -1.04 -13.92 18.13
C ILE A 147 0.25 -13.12 17.96
N SER A 148 0.21 -12.02 17.20
CA SER A 148 1.36 -11.14 17.01
C SER A 148 1.87 -10.59 18.35
N LEU A 149 0.99 -10.11 19.22
CA LEU A 149 1.35 -9.59 20.55
C LEU A 149 1.94 -10.66 21.46
N ILE A 150 1.47 -11.92 21.37
CA ILE A 150 2.08 -13.04 22.09
C ILE A 150 3.52 -13.27 21.61
N ILE A 151 3.76 -13.29 20.30
CA ILE A 151 5.12 -13.45 19.74
C ILE A 151 6.02 -12.29 20.18
N VAL A 152 5.50 -11.06 20.14
CA VAL A 152 6.19 -9.87 20.63
C VAL A 152 6.55 -10.01 22.11
N PHE A 153 5.62 -10.41 22.95
CA PHE A 153 5.86 -10.63 24.38
C PHE A 153 6.97 -11.67 24.60
N VAL A 154 6.91 -12.79 23.89
CA VAL A 154 7.97 -13.81 23.92
C VAL A 154 9.31 -13.23 23.47
N SER A 155 9.32 -12.40 22.42
CA SER A 155 10.52 -11.71 21.93
C SER A 155 11.16 -10.84 23.02
N PHE A 156 10.37 -10.05 23.75
CA PHE A 156 10.84 -9.27 24.90
C PHE A 156 11.41 -10.15 26.00
N VAL A 157 10.68 -11.21 26.40
CA VAL A 157 11.13 -12.13 27.46
C VAL A 157 12.45 -12.79 27.08
N VAL A 158 12.55 -13.34 25.86
CA VAL A 158 13.77 -14.00 25.37
C VAL A 158 14.95 -13.03 25.36
N ALA A 159 14.76 -11.81 24.83
CA ALA A 159 15.83 -10.80 24.80
C ALA A 159 16.32 -10.45 26.21
N LEU A 160 15.41 -10.21 27.16
CA LEU A 160 15.76 -9.86 28.54
C LEU A 160 16.41 -11.01 29.31
N VAL A 161 15.93 -12.25 29.13
CA VAL A 161 16.51 -13.45 29.77
C VAL A 161 17.91 -13.74 29.23
N ARG A 162 18.13 -13.55 27.93
CA ARG A 162 19.45 -13.79 27.30
C ARG A 162 20.44 -12.66 27.56
N TYR A 163 19.97 -11.43 27.77
CA TYR A 163 20.80 -10.23 27.90
C TYR A 163 22.02 -10.36 28.83
N PRO A 164 21.92 -10.92 30.06
CA PRO A 164 23.07 -11.02 30.96
C PRO A 164 24.24 -11.83 30.35
N ALA A 165 23.93 -12.89 29.61
CA ALA A 165 24.91 -13.82 29.04
C ALA A 165 25.48 -13.38 27.68
N LEU A 166 25.03 -12.26 27.12
CA LEU A 166 25.52 -11.79 25.83
C LEU A 166 26.95 -11.21 25.91
N PRO A 167 27.78 -11.42 24.89
CA PRO A 167 29.07 -10.75 24.77
C PRO A 167 28.89 -9.24 24.53
N ASP A 168 29.96 -8.48 24.67
CA ASP A 168 30.06 -7.09 24.22
C ASP A 168 31.30 -6.97 23.32
N PRO A 169 31.15 -6.66 22.02
CA PRO A 169 29.92 -6.27 21.31
C PRO A 169 29.06 -7.47 20.86
N ILE A 170 27.84 -7.17 20.40
CA ILE A 170 26.89 -8.16 19.83
C ILE A 170 26.71 -7.99 18.32
N PRO A 171 26.54 -9.10 17.56
CA PRO A 171 26.29 -9.02 16.12
C PRO A 171 24.89 -8.43 15.86
N THR A 172 24.82 -7.48 14.94
CA THR A 172 23.59 -6.76 14.56
C THR A 172 23.38 -6.68 13.06
N HIS A 173 24.36 -7.10 12.27
CA HIS A 173 24.26 -7.17 10.81
C HIS A 173 24.96 -8.44 10.29
N TRP A 174 24.37 -9.05 9.26
CA TRP A 174 24.84 -10.26 8.61
C TRP A 174 24.89 -10.07 7.09
N ASP A 175 25.84 -10.73 6.43
CA ASP A 175 25.96 -10.74 4.98
C ASP A 175 25.05 -11.78 4.30
N PHE A 176 25.20 -12.00 2.98
CA PHE A 176 24.39 -12.98 2.22
C PHE A 176 24.63 -14.43 2.65
N ASN A 177 25.82 -14.73 3.16
CA ASN A 177 26.17 -16.04 3.67
C ASN A 177 25.69 -16.24 5.12
N MET A 178 25.00 -15.23 5.67
CA MET A 178 24.57 -15.17 7.07
C MET A 178 25.75 -15.14 8.04
N GLU A 179 26.90 -14.63 7.60
CA GLU A 179 28.04 -14.38 8.48
C GLU A 179 27.94 -12.98 9.10
N PRO A 180 28.17 -12.83 10.41
CA PRO A 180 28.18 -11.50 11.03
C PRO A 180 29.26 -10.61 10.41
N ASN A 181 28.87 -9.42 9.96
CA ASN A 181 29.81 -8.42 9.43
C ASN A 181 29.56 -7.01 10.00
N GLY A 182 28.64 -6.86 10.97
CA GLY A 182 28.42 -5.64 11.72
C GLY A 182 28.03 -5.93 13.17
N TRP A 183 28.56 -5.12 14.08
CA TRP A 183 28.40 -5.27 15.52
C TRP A 183 27.98 -3.96 16.16
N SER A 184 27.33 -4.06 17.31
CA SER A 184 26.94 -2.91 18.12
C SER A 184 27.26 -3.13 19.59
N PRO A 185 27.49 -2.06 20.38
CA PRO A 185 27.67 -2.18 21.81
C PRO A 185 26.51 -2.90 22.47
N LYS A 186 26.81 -3.72 23.47
CA LYS A 186 25.80 -4.40 24.29
C LYS A 186 25.00 -3.37 25.07
N SER A 187 23.72 -3.25 24.73
CA SER A 187 22.79 -2.41 25.47
C SER A 187 21.39 -3.00 25.44
N LEU A 188 20.55 -2.62 26.41
CA LEU A 188 19.13 -2.99 26.37
C LEU A 188 18.44 -2.44 25.10
N GLY A 189 18.82 -1.24 24.65
CA GLY A 189 18.30 -0.65 23.42
C GLY A 189 18.60 -1.53 22.20
N THR A 190 19.83 -2.05 22.10
CA THR A 190 20.25 -2.89 20.98
C THR A 190 19.44 -4.19 20.91
N VAL A 191 19.26 -4.90 22.03
CA VAL A 191 18.55 -6.20 22.05
C VAL A 191 17.03 -6.06 22.01
N LEU A 192 16.49 -4.93 22.47
CA LEU A 192 15.04 -4.66 22.46
C LEU A 192 14.55 -4.00 21.17
N LEU A 193 15.46 -3.61 20.26
CA LEU A 193 15.12 -2.93 19.01
C LEU A 193 14.10 -3.72 18.16
N MET A 194 14.34 -5.02 17.95
CA MET A 194 13.44 -5.87 17.16
C MET A 194 12.06 -6.08 17.82
N PRO A 195 11.96 -6.39 19.13
CA PRO A 195 10.68 -6.39 19.84
C PRO A 195 9.93 -5.04 19.78
N ILE A 196 10.63 -3.91 19.91
CA ILE A 196 10.03 -2.56 19.82
C ILE A 196 9.48 -2.31 18.41
N PHE A 197 10.26 -2.60 17.36
CA PHE A 197 9.77 -2.50 15.98
C PHE A 197 8.56 -3.38 15.74
N SER A 198 8.52 -4.57 16.34
CA SER A 198 7.38 -5.47 16.24
C SER A 198 6.11 -4.87 16.88
N ILE A 199 6.20 -4.22 18.05
CA ILE A 199 5.05 -3.49 18.64
C ILE A 199 4.55 -2.39 17.69
N VAL A 200 5.48 -1.56 17.21
CA VAL A 200 5.15 -0.44 16.31
C VAL A 200 4.48 -0.97 15.04
N MET A 201 4.99 -2.05 14.47
CA MET A 201 4.43 -2.69 13.28
C MET A 201 3.02 -3.24 13.54
N VAL A 202 2.81 -3.94 14.67
CA VAL A 202 1.47 -4.43 15.06
C VAL A 202 0.48 -3.27 15.19
N ALA A 203 0.89 -2.17 15.82
CA ALA A 203 0.05 -0.99 15.98
C ALA A 203 -0.33 -0.35 14.63
N ILE A 204 0.64 -0.18 13.73
CA ILE A 204 0.42 0.38 12.38
C ILE A 204 -0.52 -0.53 11.57
N MET A 205 -0.29 -1.84 11.57
CA MET A 205 -1.09 -2.80 10.81
C MET A 205 -2.50 -2.95 11.38
N TRP A 206 -2.64 -2.87 12.70
CA TRP A 206 -3.94 -2.86 13.37
C TRP A 206 -4.72 -1.60 13.03
N LEU A 207 -4.07 -0.43 13.14
CA LEU A 207 -4.68 0.85 12.77
C LEU A 207 -5.13 0.83 11.30
N THR A 208 -4.28 0.33 10.40
CA THR A 208 -4.62 0.18 8.98
C THR A 208 -5.87 -0.67 8.78
N GLY A 209 -5.99 -1.81 9.46
CA GLY A 209 -7.18 -2.65 9.40
C GLY A 209 -8.44 -1.94 9.91
N VAL A 210 -8.33 -1.20 11.02
CA VAL A 210 -9.45 -0.39 11.56
C VAL A 210 -9.87 0.70 10.58
N LEU A 211 -8.92 1.34 9.89
CA LEU A 211 -9.22 2.37 8.89
C LEU A 211 -9.93 1.78 7.66
N ILE A 212 -9.51 0.60 7.19
CA ILE A 212 -10.18 -0.12 6.10
C ILE A 212 -11.61 -0.50 6.48
N GLU A 213 -11.83 -0.96 7.71
CA GLU A 213 -13.16 -1.28 8.22
C GLU A 213 -14.08 -0.06 8.21
N LYS A 214 -13.56 1.09 8.69
CA LYS A 214 -14.32 2.35 8.83
C LYS A 214 -14.43 3.16 7.53
N ALA A 215 -13.70 2.81 6.47
CA ALA A 215 -13.75 3.54 5.21
C ALA A 215 -15.17 3.52 4.59
N LYS A 216 -15.63 4.66 4.06
CA LYS A 216 -16.94 4.78 3.40
C LYS A 216 -17.06 3.80 2.23
N LEU A 217 -18.23 3.19 2.08
CA LEU A 217 -18.47 2.23 1.01
C LEU A 217 -19.05 2.91 -0.23
N GLN A 218 -18.52 2.58 -1.40
CA GLN A 218 -19.13 2.87 -2.70
C GLN A 218 -19.99 1.67 -3.07
N ILE A 219 -21.29 1.86 -3.27
CA ILE A 219 -22.23 0.80 -3.62
C ILE A 219 -22.68 1.02 -5.07
N ASP A 220 -22.81 -0.07 -5.82
CA ASP A 220 -23.35 -0.07 -7.17
C ASP A 220 -24.83 0.37 -7.18
N HIS A 221 -25.23 1.09 -8.22
CA HIS A 221 -26.60 1.55 -8.42
C HIS A 221 -27.53 0.43 -8.89
N GLU A 222 -27.08 -0.43 -9.79
CA GLU A 222 -27.93 -1.44 -10.43
C GLU A 222 -28.20 -2.62 -9.50
N GLU A 223 -27.19 -3.02 -8.72
CA GLU A 223 -27.28 -4.14 -7.78
C GLU A 223 -26.72 -3.81 -6.38
N PRO A 224 -27.39 -2.91 -5.60
CA PRO A 224 -26.83 -2.38 -4.35
C PRO A 224 -26.52 -3.45 -3.29
N ALA A 225 -27.41 -4.41 -3.10
CA ALA A 225 -27.25 -5.47 -2.10
C ALA A 225 -26.10 -6.42 -2.45
N LYS A 226 -25.94 -6.74 -3.73
CA LYS A 226 -24.82 -7.57 -4.21
C LYS A 226 -23.49 -6.84 -4.02
N SER A 227 -23.42 -5.56 -4.41
CA SER A 227 -22.23 -4.74 -4.25
C SER A 227 -21.83 -4.60 -2.78
N PHE A 228 -22.79 -4.38 -1.87
CA PHE A 228 -22.53 -4.37 -0.44
C PHE A 228 -21.96 -5.70 0.06
N ALA A 229 -22.57 -6.83 -0.31
CA ALA A 229 -22.11 -8.16 0.08
C ALA A 229 -20.68 -8.45 -0.43
N GLN A 230 -20.38 -8.08 -1.68
CA GLN A 230 -19.06 -8.22 -2.28
C GLN A 230 -17.99 -7.43 -1.52
N HIS A 231 -18.30 -6.18 -1.21
CA HIS A 231 -17.40 -5.29 -0.47
C HIS A 231 -17.15 -5.77 0.96
N LYS A 232 -18.21 -6.21 1.65
CA LYS A 232 -18.12 -6.84 2.98
C LYS A 232 -17.19 -8.06 2.97
N LYS A 233 -17.38 -8.95 2.01
CA LYS A 233 -16.55 -10.15 1.81
C LYS A 233 -15.10 -9.80 1.50
N TYR A 234 -14.88 -8.84 0.61
CA TYR A 234 -13.54 -8.37 0.24
C TYR A 234 -12.78 -7.78 1.43
N ARG A 235 -13.41 -6.92 2.22
CA ARG A 235 -12.79 -6.33 3.43
C ARG A 235 -12.45 -7.39 4.47
N ARG A 236 -13.29 -8.40 4.65
CA ARG A 236 -12.98 -9.53 5.54
C ARG A 236 -11.73 -10.28 5.06
N LEU A 237 -11.65 -10.61 3.77
CA LEU A 237 -10.50 -11.29 3.18
C LEU A 237 -9.22 -10.45 3.31
N MET A 238 -9.28 -9.15 3.00
CA MET A 238 -8.15 -8.23 3.18
C MET A 238 -7.76 -8.09 4.65
N GLY A 239 -8.73 -8.06 5.58
CA GLY A 239 -8.46 -8.04 7.01
C GLY A 239 -7.68 -9.27 7.48
N HIS A 240 -8.04 -10.47 6.99
CA HIS A 240 -7.25 -11.68 7.26
C HIS A 240 -5.87 -11.62 6.59
N GLY A 241 -5.77 -11.09 5.37
CA GLY A 241 -4.50 -10.90 4.67
C GLY A 241 -3.54 -9.97 5.42
N ILE A 242 -4.02 -8.81 5.85
CA ILE A 242 -3.23 -7.86 6.66
C ILE A 242 -2.84 -8.48 7.99
N GLY A 243 -3.75 -9.19 8.67
CA GLY A 243 -3.44 -9.90 9.90
C GLY A 243 -2.36 -10.98 9.72
N LEU A 244 -2.45 -11.79 8.66
CA LEU A 244 -1.44 -12.78 8.31
C LEU A 244 -0.08 -12.14 8.00
N LEU A 245 -0.07 -11.04 7.23
CA LEU A 245 1.15 -10.28 6.92
C LEU A 245 1.76 -9.67 8.19
N THR A 246 0.93 -9.23 9.14
CA THR A 246 1.39 -8.73 10.44
C THR A 246 2.13 -9.82 11.21
N VAL A 247 1.55 -11.02 11.30
CA VAL A 247 2.22 -12.17 11.95
C VAL A 247 3.53 -12.50 11.25
N ALA A 248 3.54 -12.53 9.91
CA ALA A 248 4.76 -12.80 9.14
C ALA A 248 5.88 -11.81 9.43
N LEU A 249 5.57 -10.51 9.46
CA LEU A 249 6.53 -9.45 9.80
C LEU A 249 7.04 -9.58 11.24
N VAL A 250 6.15 -9.86 12.19
CA VAL A 250 6.54 -10.07 13.59
C VAL A 250 7.41 -11.32 13.75
N VAL A 251 7.11 -12.41 13.04
CA VAL A 251 7.96 -13.61 13.02
C VAL A 251 9.33 -13.29 12.42
N MET A 252 9.39 -12.51 11.33
CA MET A 252 10.66 -12.08 10.74
C MET A 252 11.49 -11.28 11.75
N PHE A 253 10.91 -10.27 12.40
CA PHE A 253 11.62 -9.49 13.42
C PHE A 253 12.00 -10.33 14.64
N PHE A 254 11.16 -11.29 15.03
CA PHE A 254 11.49 -12.24 16.08
C PHE A 254 12.71 -13.10 15.70
N VAL A 255 12.75 -13.65 14.50
CA VAL A 255 13.89 -14.44 13.99
C VAL A 255 15.16 -13.59 13.92
N ILE A 256 15.08 -12.35 13.44
CA ILE A 256 16.22 -11.41 13.47
C ILE A 256 16.68 -11.17 14.92
N GLY A 257 15.75 -10.93 15.83
CA GLY A 257 16.05 -10.77 17.25
C GLY A 257 16.70 -12.00 17.88
N LEU A 258 16.27 -13.21 17.51
CA LEU A 258 16.90 -14.46 17.94
C LEU A 258 18.36 -14.56 17.50
N GLN A 259 18.68 -14.20 16.26
CA GLN A 259 20.05 -14.21 15.76
C GLN A 259 20.96 -13.23 16.52
N THR A 260 20.42 -12.10 16.99
CA THR A 260 21.15 -11.16 17.86
C THR A 260 21.41 -11.73 19.26
N VAL A 261 20.44 -12.41 19.87
CA VAL A 261 20.52 -12.85 21.29
C VAL A 261 20.98 -14.31 21.48
N PHE A 262 21.10 -15.07 20.40
CA PHE A 262 21.72 -16.39 20.34
C PHE A 262 22.92 -16.32 19.39
N VAL A 263 24.06 -15.88 19.89
CA VAL A 263 25.29 -15.78 19.09
C VAL A 263 25.63 -17.15 18.48
N GLY A 264 25.85 -17.18 17.17
CA GLY A 264 26.09 -18.39 16.39
C GLY A 264 24.83 -19.09 15.86
N PHE A 265 23.63 -18.66 16.27
CA PHE A 265 22.39 -19.06 15.62
C PHE A 265 22.14 -18.16 14.41
N THR A 266 21.98 -18.76 13.24
CA THR A 266 21.65 -18.06 11.99
C THR A 266 20.54 -18.80 11.25
N VAL A 267 19.76 -18.04 10.48
CA VAL A 267 18.70 -18.58 9.62
C VAL A 267 19.08 -18.30 8.17
N PRO A 268 19.09 -19.30 7.27
CA PRO A 268 19.41 -19.07 5.87
C PRO A 268 18.56 -17.97 5.24
N MET A 269 19.20 -17.09 4.45
CA MET A 269 18.55 -15.93 3.81
C MET A 269 17.26 -16.30 3.07
N TRP A 270 17.24 -17.42 2.33
CA TRP A 270 16.06 -17.86 1.60
C TRP A 270 14.86 -18.14 2.51
N LEU A 271 15.09 -18.65 3.72
CA LEU A 271 14.04 -18.91 4.69
C LEU A 271 13.51 -17.59 5.28
N ALA A 272 14.40 -16.64 5.57
CA ALA A 272 14.02 -15.30 6.00
C ALA A 272 13.13 -14.59 4.94
N LEU A 273 13.49 -14.71 3.66
CA LEU A 273 12.68 -14.19 2.55
C LEU A 273 11.35 -14.94 2.39
N ALA A 274 11.35 -16.26 2.55
CA ALA A 274 10.14 -17.08 2.46
C ALA A 274 9.08 -16.70 3.50
N ILE A 275 9.50 -16.31 4.71
CA ILE A 275 8.60 -15.82 5.78
C ILE A 275 7.73 -14.66 5.30
N ILE A 276 8.23 -13.79 4.42
CA ILE A 276 7.48 -12.64 3.89
C ILE A 276 6.82 -12.94 2.55
N ILE A 277 7.52 -13.62 1.64
CA ILE A 277 7.03 -13.85 0.27
C ILE A 277 5.81 -14.79 0.30
N VAL A 278 5.88 -15.89 1.04
CA VAL A 278 4.82 -16.91 1.05
C VAL A 278 3.47 -16.35 1.53
N PRO A 279 3.40 -15.61 2.64
CA PRO A 279 2.14 -14.98 3.09
C PRO A 279 1.62 -13.88 2.17
N THR A 280 2.49 -13.25 1.36
CA THR A 280 2.10 -12.19 0.42
C THR A 280 1.39 -12.75 -0.82
N ILE A 281 1.76 -13.96 -1.27
CA ILE A 281 1.16 -14.61 -2.45
C ILE A 281 -0.39 -14.68 -2.37
N PRO A 282 -1.02 -15.26 -1.32
CA PRO A 282 -2.48 -15.33 -1.26
C PRO A 282 -3.13 -13.94 -1.23
N ILE A 283 -2.48 -12.93 -0.63
CA ILE A 283 -2.98 -11.54 -0.61
C ILE A 283 -3.00 -10.98 -2.03
N CYS A 284 -1.90 -11.13 -2.78
CA CYS A 284 -1.84 -10.73 -4.19
C CYS A 284 -2.89 -11.45 -5.03
N VAL A 285 -3.02 -12.77 -4.85
CA VAL A 285 -4.03 -13.58 -5.57
C VAL A 285 -5.44 -13.09 -5.29
N ILE A 286 -5.79 -12.81 -4.02
CA ILE A 286 -7.10 -12.28 -3.66
C ILE A 286 -7.28 -10.88 -4.27
N SER A 287 -6.30 -9.98 -4.15
CA SER A 287 -6.39 -8.62 -4.70
C SER A 287 -6.60 -8.60 -6.22
N ILE A 288 -5.91 -9.47 -6.96
CA ILE A 288 -6.07 -9.59 -8.42
C ILE A 288 -7.43 -10.21 -8.76
N ARG A 289 -7.81 -11.33 -8.12
CA ARG A 289 -9.04 -12.07 -8.47
C ARG A 289 -10.32 -11.40 -8.01
N ALA A 290 -10.27 -10.66 -6.90
CA ALA A 290 -11.43 -9.97 -6.35
C ALA A 290 -11.81 -8.72 -7.15
N GLY A 291 -10.90 -8.20 -7.99
CA GLY A 291 -11.07 -6.92 -8.67
C GLY A 291 -11.06 -5.74 -7.69
N GLN A 292 -11.17 -4.52 -8.23
CA GLN A 292 -11.10 -3.29 -7.43
C GLN A 292 -12.25 -3.24 -6.40
N GLY A 293 -11.92 -3.57 -5.14
CA GLY A 293 -12.86 -3.50 -4.02
C GLY A 293 -13.76 -4.72 -3.87
N GLY A 294 -13.51 -5.80 -4.61
CA GLY A 294 -14.31 -7.03 -4.50
C GLY A 294 -15.38 -7.23 -5.58
N THR A 295 -15.42 -6.38 -6.60
CA THR A 295 -16.47 -6.39 -7.65
C THR A 295 -16.56 -7.70 -8.42
N LEU A 296 -15.47 -8.48 -8.50
CA LEU A 296 -15.44 -9.78 -9.18
C LEU A 296 -15.72 -10.96 -8.23
N LEU A 297 -15.92 -10.71 -6.94
CA LEU A 297 -16.22 -11.78 -5.98
C LEU A 297 -17.64 -12.32 -6.20
N LYS A 298 -17.74 -13.65 -6.23
CA LYS A 298 -19.04 -14.33 -6.22
C LYS A 298 -19.62 -14.27 -4.81
N VAL A 299 -20.86 -13.77 -4.71
CA VAL A 299 -21.66 -13.74 -3.49
C VAL A 299 -22.96 -14.50 -3.71
N ASN A 300 -23.38 -15.25 -2.69
CA ASN A 300 -24.55 -16.13 -2.78
C ASN A 300 -25.83 -15.37 -2.44
N THR A 301 -26.98 -15.90 -2.85
CA THR A 301 -28.30 -15.29 -2.60
C THR A 301 -28.52 -14.96 -1.13
N THR A 302 -28.10 -15.82 -0.21
CA THR A 302 -28.19 -15.57 1.25
C THR A 302 -27.39 -14.33 1.69
N GLU A 303 -26.19 -14.12 1.15
CA GLU A 303 -25.35 -12.95 1.44
C GLU A 303 -25.99 -11.66 0.88
N ILE A 304 -26.63 -11.75 -0.29
CA ILE A 304 -27.34 -10.63 -0.93
C ILE A 304 -28.62 -10.29 -0.14
N THR A 305 -29.41 -11.29 0.25
CA THR A 305 -30.64 -11.06 1.05
C THR A 305 -30.31 -10.44 2.42
N ALA A 306 -29.22 -10.88 3.07
CA ALA A 306 -28.75 -10.26 4.31
C ALA A 306 -28.24 -8.82 4.11
N ALA A 307 -27.78 -8.49 2.90
CA ALA A 307 -27.35 -7.15 2.53
C ALA A 307 -28.51 -6.21 2.19
N ASN A 308 -29.66 -6.70 1.71
CA ASN A 308 -30.83 -5.86 1.35
C ASN A 308 -31.24 -4.89 2.46
N ASN A 309 -31.23 -5.31 3.71
CA ASN A 309 -31.60 -4.46 4.85
C ASN A 309 -30.57 -3.34 5.13
N ASN A 310 -29.34 -3.47 4.63
CA ASN A 310 -28.23 -2.55 4.84
C ASN A 310 -27.85 -1.75 3.57
N ALA A 311 -28.38 -2.14 2.41
CA ALA A 311 -28.05 -1.57 1.11
C ALA A 311 -29.05 -0.47 0.73
N ILE A 312 -29.09 0.62 1.52
CA ILE A 312 -29.89 1.79 1.16
C ILE A 312 -29.01 2.73 0.35
N ALA A 313 -29.25 2.83 -0.96
CA ALA A 313 -28.65 3.85 -1.82
C ALA A 313 -29.23 5.24 -1.45
N GLY A 314 -28.41 6.13 -0.86
CA GLY A 314 -28.83 7.47 -0.45
C GLY A 314 -29.12 8.39 -1.64
N ASN A 315 -30.14 9.24 -1.55
CA ASN A 315 -30.73 9.92 -2.71
C ASN A 315 -29.90 11.03 -3.39
N ASN A 316 -28.70 11.38 -2.93
CA ASN A 316 -27.96 12.53 -3.46
C ASN A 316 -26.56 12.12 -3.92
N ALA A 317 -26.27 12.17 -5.22
CA ALA A 317 -24.90 12.14 -5.71
C ALA A 317 -24.73 12.82 -7.07
N MET A 318 -24.99 14.13 -7.11
CA MET A 318 -24.56 15.02 -8.19
C MET A 318 -23.09 14.73 -8.54
N SER A 319 -22.75 14.72 -9.84
CA SER A 319 -21.39 14.43 -10.32
C SER A 319 -20.32 15.10 -9.45
N ASP A 320 -19.63 14.30 -8.63
CA ASP A 320 -18.65 14.76 -7.65
C ASP A 320 -17.27 15.01 -8.28
N ASP A 321 -17.14 14.89 -9.62
CA ASP A 321 -15.92 15.15 -10.38
C ASP A 321 -15.30 16.51 -10.02
N LYS A 322 -16.13 17.53 -9.72
CA LYS A 322 -15.68 18.87 -9.29
C LYS A 322 -14.87 18.87 -7.99
N TYR A 323 -15.01 17.86 -7.15
CA TYR A 323 -14.30 17.72 -5.88
C TYR A 323 -12.99 16.93 -6.01
N TRP A 324 -12.62 16.44 -7.20
CA TRP A 324 -11.41 15.66 -7.43
C TRP A 324 -10.36 16.48 -8.18
N ALA A 325 -9.48 17.15 -7.44
CA ALA A 325 -8.37 17.88 -8.02
C ALA A 325 -7.41 16.92 -8.75
N TRP A 326 -7.18 17.21 -10.03
CA TRP A 326 -6.37 16.40 -10.95
C TRP A 326 -6.80 14.92 -11.05
N GLY A 327 -8.03 14.60 -10.64
CA GLY A 327 -8.52 13.21 -10.58
C GLY A 327 -7.91 12.35 -9.46
N LEU A 328 -7.05 12.92 -8.61
CA LEU A 328 -6.28 12.20 -7.59
C LEU A 328 -6.67 12.60 -6.16
N PHE A 329 -6.87 13.89 -5.91
CA PHE A 329 -7.04 14.42 -4.56
C PHE A 329 -8.49 14.89 -4.33
N TYR A 330 -9.18 14.24 -3.39
CA TYR A 330 -10.56 14.59 -3.06
C TYR A 330 -10.65 15.72 -2.03
N HIS A 331 -11.46 16.72 -2.32
CA HIS A 331 -11.68 17.87 -1.45
C HIS A 331 -13.17 18.26 -1.46
N ASN A 332 -13.92 17.75 -0.48
CA ASN A 332 -15.31 18.13 -0.24
C ASN A 332 -15.55 18.51 1.23
N PRO A 333 -15.70 19.82 1.53
CA PRO A 333 -16.03 20.31 2.88
C PRO A 333 -17.39 19.84 3.41
N ASP A 334 -18.31 19.43 2.53
CA ASP A 334 -19.65 18.98 2.92
C ASP A 334 -19.71 17.47 3.23
N ASP A 335 -18.72 16.66 2.78
CA ASP A 335 -18.67 15.22 3.05
C ASP A 335 -17.90 14.91 4.34
N PRO A 336 -18.55 14.59 5.48
CA PRO A 336 -17.89 14.43 6.78
C PRO A 336 -16.86 13.29 6.83
N ALA A 337 -16.84 12.40 5.84
CA ALA A 337 -15.90 11.30 5.80
C ALA A 337 -14.45 11.77 5.63
N CYS A 338 -13.55 11.25 6.48
CA CYS A 338 -12.09 11.41 6.31
C CYS A 338 -11.52 10.49 5.21
N PHE A 339 -12.14 9.33 5.01
CA PHE A 339 -11.72 8.32 4.05
C PHE A 339 -12.81 8.12 3.00
N VAL A 340 -12.42 8.21 1.74
CA VAL A 340 -13.29 8.04 0.58
C VAL A 340 -12.69 7.00 -0.35
N GLY A 341 -13.47 6.41 -1.26
CA GLY A 341 -12.87 5.54 -2.27
C GLY A 341 -12.08 6.36 -3.29
N ASP A 342 -10.79 6.09 -3.47
CA ASP A 342 -10.02 6.67 -4.56
C ASP A 342 -10.59 6.25 -5.93
N ARG A 343 -10.25 7.02 -6.96
CA ARG A 343 -10.69 6.77 -8.35
C ARG A 343 -9.60 6.19 -9.23
N PHE A 344 -8.45 5.88 -8.63
CA PHE A 344 -7.28 5.36 -9.30
C PHE A 344 -6.52 4.42 -8.36
N GLY A 345 -6.68 3.11 -8.59
CA GLY A 345 -5.94 2.07 -7.88
C GLY A 345 -6.69 1.47 -6.68
N GLY A 346 -6.45 2.00 -5.47
CA GLY A 346 -6.58 1.29 -4.19
C GLY A 346 -7.96 1.26 -3.52
N ASN A 347 -8.95 1.99 -4.02
CA ASN A 347 -10.25 2.28 -3.37
C ASN A 347 -10.13 2.91 -1.97
N ILE A 348 -9.01 3.55 -1.63
CA ILE A 348 -8.84 4.29 -0.38
C ILE A 348 -8.10 5.58 -0.69
N GLY A 349 -8.81 6.68 -0.55
CA GLY A 349 -8.30 8.04 -0.64
C GLY A 349 -8.71 8.84 0.59
N PHE A 350 -8.16 10.03 0.67
CA PHE A 350 -8.42 10.95 1.76
C PHE A 350 -9.31 12.10 1.31
N ASN A 351 -10.19 12.55 2.20
CA ASN A 351 -10.83 13.85 2.04
C ASN A 351 -9.92 14.93 2.65
N TYR A 352 -9.18 15.62 1.79
CA TYR A 352 -8.23 16.65 2.18
C TYR A 352 -8.89 17.91 2.75
N SER A 353 -10.22 18.01 2.75
CA SER A 353 -10.94 19.07 3.49
C SER A 353 -10.96 18.83 5.01
N ARG A 354 -10.68 17.62 5.48
CA ARG A 354 -10.80 17.23 6.90
C ARG A 354 -9.53 17.53 7.69
N LEU A 355 -9.66 18.19 8.84
CA LEU A 355 -8.53 18.54 9.69
C LEU A 355 -7.70 17.31 10.14
N PRO A 356 -8.31 16.19 10.59
CA PRO A 356 -7.54 14.99 10.96
C PRO A 356 -6.71 14.44 9.80
N VAL A 357 -7.23 14.51 8.56
CA VAL A 357 -6.51 14.09 7.35
C VAL A 357 -5.33 15.01 7.10
N LYS A 358 -5.54 16.34 7.13
CA LYS A 358 -4.46 17.30 6.92
C LYS A 358 -3.32 17.07 7.92
N ILE A 359 -3.64 16.93 9.20
CA ILE A 359 -2.65 16.65 10.26
C ILE A 359 -1.93 15.33 9.99
N GLY A 360 -2.66 14.24 9.74
CA GLY A 360 -2.07 12.92 9.50
C GLY A 360 -1.15 12.88 8.28
N VAL A 361 -1.58 13.50 7.17
CA VAL A 361 -0.77 13.60 5.95
C VAL A 361 0.46 14.48 6.18
N SER A 362 0.34 15.61 6.88
CA SER A 362 1.48 16.46 7.23
C SER A 362 2.50 15.72 8.09
N ILE A 363 2.07 15.00 9.12
CA ILE A 363 2.94 14.16 9.94
C ILE A 363 3.64 13.10 9.08
N GLY A 364 2.89 12.41 8.21
CA GLY A 364 3.44 11.41 7.31
C GLY A 364 4.51 11.96 6.36
N ILE A 365 4.27 13.14 5.78
CA ILE A 365 5.24 13.82 4.91
C ILE A 365 6.49 14.21 5.70
N VAL A 366 6.34 14.81 6.90
CA VAL A 366 7.48 15.18 7.75
C VAL A 366 8.29 13.94 8.13
N ALA A 367 7.63 12.85 8.51
CA ALA A 367 8.30 11.59 8.84
C ALA A 367 9.05 11.00 7.63
N LEU A 368 8.44 11.03 6.44
CA LEU A 368 9.08 10.60 5.20
C LEU A 368 10.33 11.44 4.90
N VAL A 369 10.22 12.76 4.93
CA VAL A 369 11.36 13.67 4.69
C VAL A 369 12.46 13.46 5.74
N ALA A 370 12.10 13.36 7.01
CA ALA A 370 13.04 13.09 8.09
C ALA A 370 13.77 11.75 7.89
N SER A 371 13.07 10.70 7.44
CA SER A 371 13.69 9.40 7.14
C SER A 371 14.69 9.48 5.99
N TYR A 372 14.40 10.26 4.94
CA TYR A 372 15.33 10.48 3.84
C TYR A 372 16.57 11.24 4.31
N ILE A 373 16.39 12.33 5.06
CA ILE A 373 17.50 13.11 5.63
C ILE A 373 18.37 12.21 6.52
N TRP A 374 17.74 11.42 7.39
CA TRP A 374 18.45 10.50 8.28
C TRP A 374 19.30 9.49 7.50
N ILE A 375 18.74 8.85 6.47
CA ILE A 375 19.48 7.90 5.62
C ILE A 375 20.62 8.59 4.89
N ILE A 376 20.41 9.82 4.38
CA ILE A 376 21.47 10.59 3.72
C ILE A 376 22.63 10.82 4.69
N ILE A 377 22.35 11.30 5.91
CA ILE A 377 23.39 11.53 6.92
C ILE A 377 24.14 10.24 7.25
N LEU A 378 23.42 9.13 7.44
CA LEU A 378 23.99 7.84 7.81
C LEU A 378 24.92 7.29 6.72
N PHE A 379 24.53 7.42 5.45
CA PHE A 379 25.32 6.90 4.32
C PHE A 379 26.34 7.90 3.76
N GLN A 380 26.23 9.19 4.09
CA GLN A 380 27.25 10.18 3.72
C GLN A 380 28.60 9.86 4.37
N GLU A 381 28.61 9.23 5.55
CA GLU A 381 29.85 8.77 6.21
C GLU A 381 30.44 7.49 5.59
N LEU A 382 29.71 6.82 4.70
CA LEU A 382 30.09 5.53 4.09
C LEU A 382 30.49 5.65 2.60
N ILE A 383 30.32 6.83 1.99
CA ILE A 383 30.61 7.14 0.58
C ILE A 383 31.90 7.93 0.47
#